data_AF-A0A510KMP6-F1
#
_entry.id   AF-A0A510KMP6-F1
#
_cell.length_a   1.000
_cell.length_b   1.000
_cell.length_c   1.000
_cell.angle_alpha   90.00
_cell.angle_beta   90.00
_cell.angle_gamma   90.00
#
_symmetry.space_group_name_H-M   'P 1'
#
loop_
_entity.id
_entity.type
_entity.pdbx_description
1 polymer ?
#
loop_
_entity_poly.entity_id
_entity_poly.type
_entity_poly.pdbx_seq_one_letter_code
_entity_poly.pdbx_strand_id
1 'polypeptide(L)'
;MRNRYFRLLKNIKLGGKNKNIKKRNEGASLVYVLVILSIISAFSINFAYYVRQKKEMVFLKSQKENNVEKKFLIQKENQNVERILNKGILFDENRVLLDRRERYFDSALKKDGQAVEIKNLIFLAKDTESVGNYKVKLIRDSSDNEYSLPLEENKVYSELKVIFARKILDEEILFQEKVEFRRLSSLEVEMRVVESGFL
;
A
#
# COMPACT_ATOMS: atom_id res chain seq x y z
N MET A 1 -45.39 -47.79 4.40
CA MET A 1 -44.28 -48.79 4.35
C MET A 1 -43.41 -48.63 5.59
N ARG A 2 -43.28 -49.69 6.40
CA ARG A 2 -42.75 -49.64 7.77
C ARG A 2 -41.28 -50.06 7.78
N ASN A 3 -40.40 -49.13 8.18
CA ASN A 3 -38.94 -49.20 7.98
C ASN A 3 -38.30 -50.34 8.81
N ARG A 4 -37.58 -51.27 8.15
CA ARG A 4 -37.04 -52.52 8.74
C ARG A 4 -35.87 -52.30 9.73
N TYR A 5 -35.25 -51.12 9.74
CA TYR A 5 -34.05 -50.85 10.53
C TYR A 5 -34.32 -50.69 12.04
N PHE A 6 -35.55 -50.40 12.46
CA PHE A 6 -35.90 -50.21 13.88
C PHE A 6 -36.08 -51.53 14.67
N ARG A 7 -36.09 -52.70 14.02
CA ARG A 7 -36.23 -54.00 14.72
C ARG A 7 -34.92 -54.56 15.26
N LEU A 8 -33.76 -54.09 14.79
CA LEU A 8 -32.46 -54.61 15.22
C LEU A 8 -32.02 -54.09 16.59
N LEU A 9 -32.57 -52.96 17.06
CA LEU A 9 -32.22 -52.40 18.36
C LEU A 9 -33.04 -52.96 19.54
N LYS A 10 -34.10 -53.74 19.29
CA LYS A 10 -35.03 -54.17 20.37
C LYS A 10 -34.66 -55.51 21.04
N ASN A 11 -33.65 -56.22 20.57
CA ASN A 11 -33.33 -57.58 21.03
C ASN A 11 -31.90 -57.76 21.58
N ILE A 12 -31.27 -56.70 22.09
CA ILE A 12 -30.12 -56.90 22.99
C ILE A 12 -30.69 -57.19 24.37
N LYS A 13 -31.01 -58.46 24.62
CA LYS A 13 -31.24 -58.97 25.98
C LYS A 13 -29.97 -58.68 26.79
N LEU A 14 -30.05 -57.73 27.72
CA LEU A 14 -29.10 -57.53 28.81
C LEU A 14 -29.18 -58.73 29.78
N GLY A 15 -28.71 -59.89 29.31
CA GLY A 15 -28.54 -61.11 30.09
C GLY A 15 -27.06 -61.27 30.44
N GLY A 16 -26.61 -60.58 31.49
CA GLY A 16 -25.26 -60.71 32.01
C GLY A 16 -25.29 -60.68 33.52
N LYS A 17 -25.15 -61.87 34.14
CA LYS A 17 -25.06 -62.10 35.58
C LYS A 17 -24.26 -61.00 36.28
N ASN A 18 -24.84 -60.46 37.35
CA ASN A 18 -24.23 -59.52 38.27
C ASN A 18 -23.02 -60.21 38.95
N LYS A 19 -21.84 -60.11 38.34
CA LYS A 19 -20.59 -60.58 38.94
C LYS A 19 -20.17 -59.54 39.95
N ASN A 20 -20.13 -59.94 41.23
CA ASN A 20 -19.51 -59.24 42.35
C ASN A 20 -18.42 -58.26 41.91
N ILE A 21 -18.78 -56.99 41.81
CA ILE A 21 -17.84 -55.90 41.53
C ILE A 21 -17.04 -55.72 42.81
N LYS A 22 -15.89 -56.40 42.89
CA LYS A 22 -14.82 -55.98 43.81
C LYS A 22 -14.63 -54.49 43.60
N LYS A 23 -14.88 -53.67 44.63
CA LYS A 23 -14.47 -52.25 44.68
C LYS A 23 -13.02 -52.17 44.20
N ARG A 24 -12.82 -51.73 42.96
CA ARG A 24 -11.50 -51.51 42.35
C ARG A 24 -11.36 -50.00 42.19
N ASN A 25 -10.47 -49.44 42.99
CA ASN A 25 -9.80 -48.14 42.88
C ASN A 25 -10.49 -47.13 41.94
N GLU A 26 -11.61 -46.54 42.38
CA GLU A 26 -12.37 -45.51 41.67
C GLU A 26 -11.48 -44.31 41.26
N GLY A 27 -10.40 -44.05 42.01
CA GLY A 27 -9.42 -43.02 41.71
C GLY A 27 -8.64 -43.23 40.40
N ALA A 28 -8.33 -44.48 40.00
CA ALA A 28 -7.55 -44.74 38.79
C ALA A 28 -8.38 -44.52 37.51
N SER A 29 -9.68 -44.83 37.57
CA SER A 29 -10.64 -44.55 36.50
C SER A 29 -10.81 -43.04 36.29
N LEU A 30 -10.89 -42.29 37.39
CA LEU A 30 -11.09 -40.83 37.34
C LEU A 30 -9.86 -40.10 36.78
N VAL A 31 -8.65 -40.54 37.14
CA VAL A 31 -7.39 -40.03 36.58
C VAL A 31 -7.33 -40.25 35.07
N TYR A 32 -7.73 -41.43 34.58
CA TYR A 32 -7.73 -41.72 33.14
C TYR A 32 -8.69 -40.81 32.36
N VAL A 33 -9.88 -40.56 32.93
CA VAL A 33 -10.88 -39.64 32.36
C VAL A 33 -10.33 -38.20 32.30
N LEU A 34 -9.68 -37.73 33.36
CA LEU A 34 -9.06 -36.40 33.42
C LEU A 34 -7.95 -36.22 32.37
N VAL A 35 -7.09 -37.24 32.21
CA VAL A 35 -6.02 -37.22 31.21
C VAL A 35 -6.61 -37.14 29.80
N ILE A 36 -7.63 -37.95 29.49
CA ILE A 36 -8.30 -37.91 28.19
C ILE A 36 -8.96 -36.54 27.95
N LEU A 37 -9.65 -35.97 28.95
CA LEU A 37 -10.25 -34.65 28.84
C LEU A 37 -9.21 -33.55 28.57
N SER A 38 -8.07 -33.63 29.26
CA SER A 38 -6.95 -32.69 29.09
C SER A 38 -6.39 -32.74 27.66
N ILE A 39 -6.18 -33.94 27.12
CA ILE A 39 -5.70 -34.13 25.74
C ILE A 39 -6.73 -33.58 24.73
N ILE A 40 -8.02 -33.86 24.92
CA ILE A 40 -9.08 -33.35 24.03
C ILE A 40 -9.17 -31.83 24.08
N SER A 41 -9.03 -31.24 25.27
CA SER A 41 -9.06 -29.79 25.46
C SER A 41 -7.88 -29.11 24.77
N ALA A 42 -6.66 -29.60 25.00
CA ALA A 42 -5.44 -29.08 24.36
C ALA A 42 -5.52 -29.19 22.83
N PHE A 43 -6.00 -30.32 22.31
CA PHE A 43 -6.20 -30.51 20.87
C PHE A 43 -7.23 -29.54 20.30
N SER A 44 -8.36 -29.34 20.99
CA SER A 44 -9.43 -28.43 20.54
C SER A 44 -8.97 -26.98 20.47
N ILE A 45 -8.18 -26.52 21.45
CA ILE A 45 -7.61 -25.16 21.47
C ILE A 45 -6.64 -24.97 20.31
N ASN A 46 -5.74 -25.93 20.09
CA ASN A 46 -4.79 -25.87 18.97
C ASN A 46 -5.50 -25.92 17.61
N PHE A 47 -6.56 -26.72 17.48
CA PHE A 47 -7.36 -26.78 16.26
C PHE A 47 -8.12 -25.47 16.01
N ALA A 48 -8.73 -24.88 17.04
CA ALA A 48 -9.40 -23.58 16.93
C ALA A 48 -8.41 -22.46 16.54
N TYR A 49 -7.22 -22.48 17.13
CA TYR A 49 -6.15 -21.55 16.80
C TYR A 49 -5.67 -21.72 15.34
N TYR A 50 -5.47 -22.97 14.91
CA TYR A 50 -5.11 -23.30 13.53
C TYR A 50 -6.18 -22.82 12.53
N VAL A 51 -7.46 -23.08 12.79
CA VAL A 51 -8.57 -22.62 11.93
C VAL A 51 -8.64 -21.09 11.90
N ARG A 52 -8.43 -20.42 13.02
CA ARG A 52 -8.40 -18.96 13.10
C ARG A 52 -7.24 -18.38 12.28
N GLN A 53 -6.02 -18.89 12.44
CA GLN A 53 -4.87 -18.47 11.63
C GLN A 53 -5.10 -18.73 10.15
N LYS A 54 -5.66 -19.89 9.78
CA LYS A 54 -5.96 -20.21 8.39
C LYS A 54 -7.03 -19.29 7.80
N LYS A 55 -8.06 -18.92 8.58
CA LYS A 55 -9.08 -17.95 8.18
C LYS A 55 -8.48 -16.55 7.99
N GLU A 56 -7.62 -16.10 8.91
CA GLU A 56 -6.90 -14.82 8.79
C GLU A 56 -5.98 -14.82 7.56
N MET A 57 -5.27 -15.92 7.30
CA MET A 57 -4.42 -16.08 6.11
C MET A 57 -5.22 -16.10 4.81
N VAL A 58 -6.37 -16.79 4.77
CA VAL A 58 -7.28 -16.79 3.61
C VAL A 58 -7.90 -15.42 3.39
N PHE A 59 -8.26 -14.69 4.45
CA PHE A 59 -8.77 -13.32 4.36
C PHE A 59 -7.73 -12.37 3.77
N LEU A 60 -6.48 -12.44 4.23
CA LEU A 60 -5.37 -11.68 3.66
C LEU A 60 -5.08 -12.08 2.21
N LYS A 61 -5.22 -13.38 1.88
CA LYS A 61 -5.06 -13.87 0.51
C LYS A 61 -6.20 -13.45 -0.40
N SER A 62 -7.44 -13.35 0.09
CA SER A 62 -8.58 -12.79 -0.65
C SER A 62 -8.48 -11.27 -0.81
N GLN A 63 -7.85 -10.55 0.12
CA GLN A 63 -7.52 -9.14 -0.06
C GLN A 63 -6.37 -8.92 -1.07
N LYS A 64 -5.52 -9.94 -1.29
CA LYS A 64 -4.40 -9.88 -2.22
C LYS A 64 -4.83 -9.85 -3.69
N GLU A 65 -6.09 -10.14 -4.01
CA GLU A 65 -6.69 -10.03 -5.34
C GLU A 65 -7.46 -8.71 -5.57
N ASN A 66 -7.47 -7.80 -4.59
CA ASN A 66 -8.00 -6.46 -4.84
C ASN A 66 -6.93 -5.65 -5.57
N ASN A 67 -7.00 -5.61 -6.90
CA ASN A 67 -6.33 -4.58 -7.69
C ASN A 67 -6.61 -3.24 -7.01
N VAL A 68 -5.58 -2.60 -6.46
CA VAL A 68 -5.74 -1.31 -5.79
C VAL A 68 -6.15 -0.32 -6.86
N GLU A 69 -7.41 0.12 -6.83
CA GLU A 69 -7.91 1.04 -7.84
C GLU A 69 -7.02 2.28 -7.93
N LYS A 70 -6.60 2.65 -9.15
CA LYS A 70 -5.79 3.85 -9.40
C LYS A 70 -6.39 5.10 -8.74
N LYS A 71 -7.74 5.20 -8.70
CA LYS A 71 -8.47 6.28 -8.02
C LYS A 71 -8.17 6.35 -6.51
N PHE A 72 -8.08 5.21 -5.83
CA PHE A 72 -7.70 5.15 -4.42
C PHE A 72 -6.27 5.63 -4.21
N LEU A 73 -5.34 5.22 -5.08
CA LEU A 73 -3.95 5.68 -5.01
C LEU A 73 -3.83 7.19 -5.21
N ILE A 74 -4.52 7.75 -6.21
CA ILE A 74 -4.58 9.20 -6.45
C ILE A 74 -5.15 9.93 -5.22
N GLN A 75 -6.21 9.40 -4.61
CA GLN A 75 -6.77 9.97 -3.39
C GLN A 75 -5.74 9.98 -2.24
N LYS A 76 -4.96 8.91 -2.09
CA LYS A 76 -3.90 8.83 -1.08
C LYS A 76 -2.74 9.78 -1.38
N GLU A 77 -2.35 9.93 -2.63
CA GLU A 77 -1.34 10.91 -3.04
C GLU A 77 -1.81 12.34 -2.74
N ASN A 78 -3.07 12.68 -3.02
CA ASN A 78 -3.63 13.98 -2.63
C ASN A 78 -3.59 14.21 -1.11
N GLN A 79 -3.90 13.19 -0.31
CA GLN A 79 -3.77 13.30 1.16
C GLN A 79 -2.32 13.50 1.60
N ASN A 80 -1.35 12.89 0.91
CA ASN A 80 0.06 13.06 1.21
C ASN A 80 0.56 14.45 0.84
N VAL A 81 0.17 14.96 -0.33
CA VAL A 81 0.43 16.33 -0.76
C VAL A 81 -0.02 17.34 0.29
N GLU A 82 -1.27 17.25 0.74
CA GLU A 82 -1.81 18.14 1.79
C GLU A 82 -1.02 18.04 3.10
N ARG A 83 -0.59 16.83 3.48
CA ARG A 83 0.25 16.64 4.68
C ARG A 83 1.61 17.32 4.52
N ILE A 84 2.25 17.17 3.36
CA ILE A 84 3.55 17.76 3.08
C ILE A 84 3.47 19.28 2.97
N LEU A 85 2.42 19.83 2.36
CA LEU A 85 2.21 21.27 2.32
C LEU A 85 2.05 21.87 3.72
N ASN A 86 1.24 21.23 4.57
CA ASN A 86 0.98 21.72 5.93
C ASN A 86 2.15 21.48 6.90
N LYS A 87 2.81 20.33 6.78
CA LYS A 87 3.88 19.92 7.71
C LYS A 87 5.27 20.24 7.20
N GLY A 88 5.46 20.54 5.93
CA GLY A 88 6.79 20.60 5.33
C GLY A 88 7.49 19.24 5.31
N ILE A 89 8.74 19.26 4.86
CA ILE A 89 9.60 18.10 4.67
C ILE A 89 10.83 18.31 5.54
N LEU A 90 11.24 17.27 6.26
CA LEU A 90 12.53 17.27 6.93
C LEU A 90 13.60 16.88 5.93
N PHE A 91 14.51 17.79 5.61
CA PHE A 91 15.62 17.59 4.69
C PHE A 91 16.88 18.23 5.27
N ASP A 92 17.93 17.42 5.45
CA ASP A 92 19.23 17.89 5.98
C ASP A 92 19.08 18.69 7.29
N GLU A 93 18.37 18.10 8.27
CA GLU A 93 18.02 18.69 9.58
C GLU A 93 17.15 19.95 9.55
N ASN A 94 16.81 20.44 8.36
CA ASN A 94 15.97 21.61 8.16
C ASN A 94 14.55 21.23 7.76
N ARG A 95 13.57 22.01 8.24
CA ARG A 95 12.16 21.87 7.83
C ARG A 95 11.89 22.78 6.64
N VAL A 96 11.72 22.19 5.47
CA VAL A 96 11.45 22.91 4.21
C VAL A 96 9.94 22.93 3.95
N LEU A 97 9.39 24.11 3.73
CA LEU A 97 7.99 24.28 3.32
C LEU A 97 7.93 24.42 1.80
N LEU A 98 6.93 23.79 1.19
CA LEU A 98 6.62 23.99 -0.22
C LEU A 98 5.67 25.19 -0.33
N ASP A 99 6.00 26.12 -1.22
CA ASP A 99 5.20 27.32 -1.53
C ASP A 99 3.95 27.00 -2.38
N ARG A 100 4.02 25.98 -3.23
CA ARG A 100 2.93 25.51 -4.09
C ARG A 100 2.86 24.00 -4.13
N ARG A 101 1.67 23.49 -4.46
CA ARG A 101 1.36 22.06 -4.52
C ARG A 101 2.20 21.31 -5.54
N GLU A 102 2.44 21.94 -6.68
CA GLU A 102 3.17 21.42 -7.83
C GLU A 102 4.59 20.97 -7.44
N ARG A 103 5.22 21.65 -6.46
CA ARG A 103 6.57 21.30 -5.97
C ARG A 103 6.72 19.89 -5.42
N TYR A 104 5.62 19.27 -5.01
CA TYR A 104 5.63 17.86 -4.63
C TYR A 104 5.93 16.95 -5.84
N PHE A 105 5.48 17.33 -7.04
CA PHE A 105 5.60 16.54 -8.27
C PHE A 105 6.74 17.01 -9.17
N ASP A 106 6.94 18.32 -9.30
CA ASP A 106 7.82 18.91 -10.31
C ASP A 106 9.22 19.25 -9.79
N SER A 107 9.48 19.14 -8.48
CA SER A 107 10.68 19.71 -7.87
C SER A 107 11.41 18.73 -6.94
N ALA A 108 12.73 18.85 -6.91
CA ALA A 108 13.62 18.14 -6.00
C ALA A 108 14.26 19.12 -5.00
N LEU A 109 14.52 18.64 -3.78
CA LEU A 109 15.32 19.35 -2.79
C LEU A 109 16.80 19.06 -3.05
N LYS A 110 17.60 20.12 -3.21
CA LYS A 110 19.05 20.02 -3.35
C LYS A 110 19.74 20.86 -2.28
N LYS A 111 20.90 20.38 -1.87
CA LYS A 111 21.80 21.13 -1.01
C LYS A 111 22.74 21.95 -1.89
N ASP A 112 22.71 23.26 -1.73
CA ASP A 112 23.70 24.16 -2.31
C ASP A 112 24.51 24.78 -1.17
N GLY A 113 25.70 24.22 -0.93
CA GLY A 113 26.52 24.55 0.24
C GLY A 113 25.79 24.26 1.57
N GLN A 114 25.41 25.33 2.28
CA GLN A 114 24.68 25.27 3.55
C GLN A 114 23.16 25.52 3.39
N ALA A 115 22.71 25.96 2.21
CA ALA A 115 21.31 26.26 1.94
C ALA A 115 20.60 25.07 1.26
N VAL A 116 19.30 24.94 1.53
CA VAL A 116 18.43 24.01 0.81
C VAL A 116 17.70 24.77 -0.28
N GLU A 117 17.90 24.37 -1.52
CA GLU A 117 17.23 24.92 -2.69
C GLU A 117 16.22 23.93 -3.25
N ILE A 118 15.12 24.45 -3.79
CA ILE A 118 14.12 23.66 -4.49
C ILE A 118 14.28 23.90 -5.98
N LYS A 119 14.65 22.86 -6.73
CA LYS A 119 14.91 22.93 -8.18
C LYS A 119 13.93 22.08 -8.97
N ASN A 120 13.43 22.61 -10.08
CA ASN A 120 12.48 21.90 -10.94
C ASN A 120 13.20 20.75 -11.66
N LEU A 121 12.55 19.59 -11.71
CA LEU A 121 13.06 18.37 -12.31
C LEU A 121 13.40 18.53 -13.80
N ILE A 122 12.71 19.43 -14.51
CA ILE A 122 12.95 19.62 -15.94
C ILE A 122 14.36 20.18 -16.24
N PHE A 123 15.02 20.79 -15.26
CA PHE A 123 16.40 21.28 -15.38
C PHE A 123 17.42 20.30 -14.78
N LEU A 124 16.97 19.13 -14.35
CA LEU A 124 17.78 18.13 -13.68
C LEU A 124 17.97 16.89 -14.55
N ALA A 125 18.92 16.05 -14.15
CA ALA A 125 19.20 14.79 -14.85
C ALA A 125 17.95 13.89 -14.85
N LYS A 126 17.77 13.12 -15.92
CA LYS A 126 16.58 12.31 -16.21
C LYS A 126 16.11 11.41 -15.05
N ASP A 127 17.04 10.87 -14.27
CA ASP A 127 16.73 9.92 -13.19
C ASP A 127 16.45 10.58 -11.84
N THR A 128 16.42 11.91 -11.78
CA THR A 128 16.14 12.66 -10.55
C THR A 128 14.68 12.52 -10.15
N GLU A 129 14.46 12.29 -8.86
CA GLU A 129 13.12 12.16 -8.27
C GLU A 129 12.67 13.48 -7.63
N SER A 130 11.38 13.76 -7.71
CA SER A 130 10.76 14.85 -6.99
C SER A 130 10.69 14.56 -5.49
N VAL A 131 10.28 15.56 -4.72
CA VAL A 131 9.84 15.42 -3.33
C VAL A 131 8.88 14.23 -3.12
N GLY A 132 7.92 14.06 -4.02
CA GLY A 132 6.92 13.00 -4.00
C GLY A 132 7.34 11.71 -4.69
N ASN A 133 8.63 11.55 -5.02
CA ASN A 133 9.20 10.42 -5.75
C ASN A 133 8.64 10.23 -7.17
N TYR A 134 8.31 11.34 -7.85
CA TYR A 134 7.96 11.31 -9.27
C TYR A 134 9.21 11.54 -10.14
N LYS A 135 9.25 10.93 -11.31
CA LYS A 135 10.25 11.18 -12.34
C LYS A 135 9.61 11.78 -13.56
N VAL A 136 10.34 12.61 -14.29
CA VAL A 136 9.87 13.08 -15.60
C VAL A 136 9.85 11.90 -16.56
N LYS A 137 8.66 11.58 -17.06
CA LYS A 137 8.46 10.53 -18.05
C LYS A 137 8.54 11.08 -19.47
N LEU A 138 7.97 12.26 -19.69
CA LEU A 138 7.79 12.82 -21.02
C LEU A 138 7.70 14.35 -20.95
N ILE A 139 8.26 15.03 -21.95
CA ILE A 139 8.09 16.46 -22.17
C ILE A 139 7.74 16.66 -23.64
N ARG A 140 6.61 17.31 -23.91
CA ARG A 140 6.17 17.63 -25.29
C ARG A 140 5.73 19.06 -25.42
N ASP A 141 5.87 19.63 -26.61
CA ASP A 141 5.23 20.92 -26.94
C ASP A 141 3.85 20.74 -27.59
N SER A 142 3.23 21.87 -27.95
CA SER A 142 1.96 21.91 -28.69
C SER A 142 2.00 21.25 -30.06
N SER A 143 3.19 21.05 -30.63
CA SER A 143 3.44 20.42 -31.93
C SER A 143 3.83 18.95 -31.79
N ASP A 144 3.73 18.38 -30.59
CA ASP A 144 4.10 16.99 -30.25
C ASP A 144 5.60 16.70 -30.40
N ASN A 145 6.46 17.72 -30.40
CA ASN A 145 7.90 17.50 -30.36
C ASN A 145 8.32 17.08 -28.96
N GLU A 146 9.09 16.00 -28.85
CA GLU A 146 9.62 15.52 -27.58
C GLU A 146 10.94 16.19 -27.20
N TYR A 147 11.07 16.54 -25.92
CA TYR A 147 12.29 17.15 -25.38
C TYR A 147 13.02 16.19 -24.44
N SER A 148 14.34 16.19 -24.53
CA SER A 148 15.21 15.42 -23.65
C SER A 148 15.66 16.25 -22.45
N LEU A 149 15.84 15.58 -21.31
CA LEU A 149 16.38 16.18 -20.10
C LEU A 149 17.92 16.18 -20.06
N PRO A 150 18.54 17.12 -19.34
CA PRO A 150 17.93 18.31 -18.75
C PRO A 150 17.61 19.38 -19.81
N LEU A 151 16.57 20.18 -19.57
CA LEU A 151 16.37 21.42 -20.32
C LEU A 151 17.41 22.46 -19.90
N GLU A 152 17.71 23.38 -20.81
CA GLU A 152 18.61 24.51 -20.55
C GLU A 152 17.86 25.55 -19.69
N GLU A 153 18.46 25.91 -18.56
CA GLU A 153 17.99 27.04 -17.76
C GLU A 153 18.08 28.34 -18.58
N ASN A 154 17.16 29.28 -18.36
CA ASN A 154 17.09 30.57 -19.05
C ASN A 154 16.84 30.52 -20.56
N LYS A 155 16.42 29.37 -21.09
CA LYS A 155 15.92 29.24 -22.46
C LYS A 155 14.41 29.42 -22.49
N VAL A 156 13.91 30.13 -23.51
CA VAL A 156 12.47 30.24 -23.75
C VAL A 156 12.06 29.07 -24.61
N TYR A 157 11.26 28.19 -24.04
CA TYR A 157 10.58 27.13 -24.77
C TYR A 157 9.18 27.58 -25.15
N SER A 158 8.59 26.93 -26.16
CA SER A 158 7.15 26.98 -26.34
C SER A 158 6.45 26.41 -25.11
N GLU A 159 5.13 26.57 -25.04
CA GLU A 159 4.32 25.90 -24.04
C GLU A 159 4.63 24.39 -24.03
N LEU A 160 4.99 23.85 -22.86
CA LEU A 160 5.33 22.44 -22.70
C LEU A 160 4.29 21.73 -21.84
N LYS A 161 3.99 20.48 -22.19
CA LYS A 161 3.30 19.50 -21.37
C LYS A 161 4.34 18.53 -20.81
N VAL A 162 4.45 18.52 -19.49
CA VAL A 162 5.37 17.65 -18.76
C VAL A 162 4.55 16.57 -18.06
N ILE A 163 4.89 15.31 -18.31
CA ILE A 163 4.28 14.17 -17.62
C ILE A 163 5.29 13.61 -16.65
N PHE A 164 4.90 13.58 -15.38
CA PHE A 164 5.62 12.98 -14.28
C PHE A 164 4.99 11.63 -13.94
N ALA A 165 5.81 10.64 -13.61
CA ALA A 165 5.37 9.29 -13.32
C ALA A 165 5.96 8.74 -12.02
N ARG A 166 5.15 7.97 -11.29
CA ARG A 166 5.56 7.20 -10.12
C ARG A 166 4.88 5.84 -10.13
N LYS A 167 5.64 4.78 -9.88
CA LYS A 167 5.11 3.43 -9.78
C LYS A 167 4.80 3.08 -8.31
N ILE A 168 3.56 2.69 -8.01
CA ILE A 168 3.08 2.29 -6.68
C ILE A 168 2.31 0.98 -6.81
N LEU A 169 2.75 -0.08 -6.12
CA LEU A 169 2.04 -1.39 -6.08
C LEU A 169 1.66 -1.90 -7.49
N ASP A 170 2.60 -1.80 -8.43
CA ASP A 170 2.44 -2.15 -9.85
C ASP A 170 1.57 -1.26 -10.73
N GLU A 171 0.91 -0.25 -10.15
CA GLU A 171 0.21 0.80 -10.87
C GLU A 171 1.12 2.01 -11.13
N GLU A 172 1.00 2.61 -12.31
CA GLU A 172 1.71 3.85 -12.64
C GLU A 172 0.77 5.05 -12.50
N ILE A 173 1.13 5.95 -11.58
CA ILE A 173 0.43 7.20 -11.35
C ILE A 173 1.12 8.27 -12.18
N LEU A 174 0.34 8.97 -13.00
CA LEU A 174 0.80 10.02 -13.87
C LEU A 174 0.24 11.36 -13.42
N PHE A 175 1.11 12.36 -13.33
CA PHE A 175 0.76 13.74 -13.06
C PHE A 175 1.23 14.59 -14.23
N GLN A 176 0.37 15.46 -14.74
CA GLN A 176 0.65 16.31 -15.87
C GLN A 176 0.71 17.76 -15.43
N GLU A 177 1.68 18.49 -15.94
CA GLU A 177 1.75 19.94 -15.85
C GLU A 177 1.87 20.55 -17.24
N LYS A 178 1.21 21.69 -17.40
CA LYS A 178 1.31 22.55 -18.55
C LYS A 178 2.07 23.80 -18.14
N VAL A 179 3.19 24.08 -18.79
CA VAL A 179 4.16 25.08 -18.35
C VAL A 179 4.47 26.08 -19.47
N GLU A 180 4.54 27.34 -19.10
CA GLU A 180 4.86 28.46 -19.99
C GLU A 180 6.16 29.13 -19.55
N PHE A 181 6.92 29.61 -20.54
CA PHE A 181 8.19 30.29 -20.32
C PHE A 181 8.07 31.73 -20.77
N ARG A 182 8.34 32.67 -19.87
CA ARG A 182 8.31 34.10 -20.14
C ARG A 182 9.67 34.72 -19.86
N ARG A 183 10.24 35.41 -20.85
CA ARG A 183 11.47 36.17 -20.66
C ARG A 183 11.19 37.42 -19.81
N LEU A 184 11.92 37.56 -18.71
CA LEU A 184 11.88 38.75 -17.86
C LEU A 184 12.99 39.74 -18.23
N SER A 185 14.18 39.24 -18.56
CA SER A 185 15.34 40.05 -18.94
C SER A 185 16.19 39.35 -20.02
N SER A 186 17.33 39.93 -20.39
CA SER A 186 18.27 39.28 -21.31
C SER A 186 18.85 37.98 -20.76
N LEU A 187 18.87 37.80 -19.43
CA LEU A 187 19.51 36.68 -18.74
C LEU A 187 18.53 35.79 -17.96
N GLU A 188 17.28 36.22 -17.78
CA GLU A 188 16.33 35.56 -16.89
C GLU A 188 15.03 35.20 -17.61
N VAL A 189 14.65 33.93 -17.49
CA VAL A 189 13.39 33.40 -17.98
C VAL A 189 12.62 32.81 -16.81
N GLU A 190 11.39 33.27 -16.64
CA GLU A 190 10.46 32.75 -15.65
C GLU A 190 9.69 31.55 -16.25
N MET A 191 9.60 30.48 -15.46
CA MET A 191 8.73 29.33 -15.75
C MET A 191 7.48 29.40 -14.87
N ARG A 192 6.30 29.33 -15.48
CA ARG A 192 5.02 29.27 -14.77
C ARG A 192 4.24 28.01 -15.13
N VAL A 193 3.60 27.42 -14.12
CA VAL A 193 2.65 26.33 -14.31
C VAL A 193 1.26 26.96 -14.56
N VAL A 194 0.65 26.60 -15.69
CA VAL A 194 -0.66 27.11 -16.13
C VAL A 194 -1.78 26.16 -15.71
N GLU A 195 -1.53 24.86 -15.85
CA GLU A 195 -2.50 23.80 -15.53
C GLU A 195 -1.75 22.61 -14.95
N SER A 196 -2.31 21.96 -13.92
CA SER A 196 -1.72 20.80 -13.28
C SER A 196 -2.80 19.80 -12.86
N GLY A 197 -2.54 18.50 -12.97
CA GLY A 197 -3.53 17.48 -12.61
C GLY A 197 -3.08 16.04 -12.83
N PHE A 198 -3.77 15.09 -12.17
CA PHE A 198 -3.56 13.65 -12.41
C PHE A 198 -4.24 13.21 -13.72
N LEU A 199 -3.61 12.26 -14.42
CA LEU A 199 -4.16 11.58 -15.62
C LEU A 199 -4.85 10.26 -15.27
#